data_AF-A0A401TPF9-F1
#
_entry.id   AF-A0A401TPF9-F1
#
_cell.length_a   1.000
_cell.length_b   1.000
_cell.length_c   1.000
_cell.angle_alpha   90.00
_cell.angle_beta   90.00
_cell.angle_gamma   90.00
#
_symmetry.space_group_name_H-M   'P 1'
#
loop_
_entity.id
_entity.type
_entity.pdbx_description
1 polymer ?
#
loop_
_entity_poly.entity_id
_entity_poly.type
_entity_poly.pdbx_seq_one_letter_code
_entity_poly.pdbx_strand_id
1 'polypeptide(L)'
;MLLRLGLVVSLEEHGVQPFVCGSRPELGHWDPERALPMVAESSAVNEPSFWTAEVLLQEPSRETFWFKFAKKIRGNFIWEGTAHCHCRLPLGLNWH
;
A
#
# COMPACT_ATOMS: atom_id res chain seq x y z
N MET A 1 -12.09 -13.06 -11.49
CA MET A 1 -11.51 -13.67 -10.28
C MET A 1 -11.51 -12.65 -9.16
N LEU A 2 -12.01 -12.97 -7.96
CA LEU A 2 -11.92 -12.06 -6.81
C LEU A 2 -10.54 -12.21 -6.16
N LEU A 3 -9.79 -11.13 -6.06
CA LEU A 3 -8.52 -11.07 -5.34
C LEU A 3 -8.71 -10.25 -4.07
N ARG A 4 -8.35 -10.83 -2.92
CA ARG A 4 -8.31 -10.13 -1.63
C ARG A 4 -6.86 -9.97 -1.18
N LEU A 5 -6.45 -8.73 -0.98
CA LEU A 5 -5.11 -8.35 -0.54
C LEU A 5 -5.19 -7.90 0.91
N GLY A 6 -4.33 -8.47 1.76
CA GLY A 6 -4.22 -8.11 3.17
C GLY A 6 -2.91 -7.39 3.44
N LEU A 7 -2.96 -6.32 4.24
CA LEU A 7 -1.81 -5.55 4.70
C LEU A 7 -1.94 -5.32 6.20
N VAL A 8 -0.91 -5.67 6.96
CA VAL A 8 -0.82 -5.36 8.39
C VAL A 8 0.06 -4.14 8.53
N VAL A 9 -0.45 -3.07 9.14
CA VAL A 9 0.32 -1.85 9.38
C VAL A 9 0.23 -1.44 10.84
N SER A 10 1.39 -1.33 11.49
CA SER A 10 1.54 -0.64 12.76
C SER A 10 1.48 0.87 12.50
N LEU A 11 0.30 1.45 12.70
CA LEU A 11 0.10 2.89 12.51
C LEU A 11 0.46 3.62 13.80
N GLU A 12 1.71 4.10 13.88
CA GLU A 12 2.10 5.10 14.89
C GLU A 12 1.47 6.47 14.61
N GLU A 13 1.03 6.70 13.37
CA GLU A 13 0.44 7.96 12.93
C GLU A 13 -1.06 7.79 12.64
N HIS A 14 -1.89 8.60 13.28
CA HIS A 14 -3.34 8.62 13.07
C HIS A 14 -3.69 9.25 11.72
N GLY A 15 -4.64 8.66 10.99
CA GLY A 15 -5.13 9.20 9.72
C GLY A 15 -4.38 8.72 8.47
N VAL A 16 -3.62 7.63 8.58
CA VAL A 16 -3.00 6.98 7.42
C VAL A 16 -4.03 6.08 6.74
N GLN A 17 -4.22 6.28 5.44
CA GLN A 17 -5.07 5.44 4.61
C GLN A 17 -4.19 4.63 3.66
N PRO A 18 -4.08 3.30 3.81
CA PRO A 18 -3.38 2.46 2.84
C PRO A 18 -4.22 2.25 1.57
N PHE A 19 -3.50 2.05 0.48
CA PHE A 19 -3.97 1.86 -0.88
C PHE A 19 -3.16 0.75 -1.55
N VAL A 20 -3.77 0.09 -2.52
CA VAL A 20 -3.11 -0.84 -3.44
C VAL A 20 -3.15 -0.24 -4.82
N CYS A 21 -2.00 -0.20 -5.50
CA CYS A 21 -1.95 0.15 -6.90
C CYS A 21 -1.14 -0.90 -7.67
N GLY A 22 -1.42 -1.07 -8.95
CA GLY A 22 -0.74 -2.08 -9.75
C GLY A 22 -0.83 -1.85 -11.24
N SER A 23 -0.23 -2.76 -12.00
CA SER A 23 -0.17 -2.70 -13.47
C SER A 23 -1.51 -2.96 -14.14
N ARG A 24 -2.49 -3.50 -13.42
CA ARG A 24 -3.82 -3.79 -13.92
C ARG A 24 -4.70 -2.53 -13.91
N PRO A 25 -5.59 -2.32 -14.91
CA PRO A 25 -6.55 -1.21 -14.90
C PRO A 25 -7.48 -1.25 -13.69
N GLU A 26 -7.80 -2.45 -13.17
CA GLU A 26 -8.58 -2.64 -11.95
C GLU A 26 -7.83 -2.19 -10.68
N LEU A 27 -6.50 -2.14 -10.75
CA LEU A 27 -5.61 -1.66 -9.69
C LEU A 27 -5.09 -0.24 -9.97
N GLY A 28 -5.69 0.47 -10.92
CA GLY A 28 -5.33 1.86 -11.22
C GLY A 28 -4.21 2.06 -12.24
N HIS A 29 -3.60 1.00 -12.79
CA HIS A 29 -2.57 1.10 -13.85
C HIS A 29 -1.39 2.03 -13.46
N TRP A 30 -0.87 1.87 -12.25
CA TRP A 30 0.16 2.71 -11.61
C TRP A 30 -0.23 4.16 -11.33
N ASP A 31 -1.50 4.52 -11.48
CA ASP A 31 -2.02 5.83 -11.13
C ASP A 31 -2.45 5.85 -9.64
N PRO A 32 -1.83 6.70 -8.79
CA PRO A 32 -2.17 6.81 -7.38
C PRO A 32 -3.59 7.36 -7.14
N GLU A 33 -4.15 8.15 -8.06
CA GLU A 33 -5.52 8.65 -7.94
C GLU A 33 -6.55 7.54 -8.21
N ARG A 34 -6.16 6.51 -8.95
CA ARG A 34 -6.96 5.32 -9.24
C ARG A 34 -6.58 4.12 -8.37
N ALA A 35 -5.71 4.32 -7.39
CA ALA A 35 -5.32 3.28 -6.45
C ALA A 35 -6.51 2.87 -5.59
N LEU A 36 -6.57 1.59 -5.27
CA LEU A 36 -7.69 0.98 -4.57
C LEU A 36 -7.52 1.20 -3.06
N PRO A 37 -8.42 1.92 -2.39
CA PRO A 37 -8.33 2.15 -0.95
C PRO A 37 -8.54 0.84 -0.19
N MET A 38 -7.73 0.60 0.83
CA MET A 38 -7.92 -0.55 1.73
C MET A 38 -8.86 -0.17 2.88
N VAL A 39 -9.59 -1.15 3.42
CA VAL A 39 -10.49 -0.97 4.55
C VAL A 39 -9.89 -1.65 5.78
N ALA A 40 -9.85 -0.96 6.92
CA ALA A 40 -9.42 -1.56 8.18
C ALA A 40 -10.51 -2.51 8.68
N GLU A 41 -10.17 -3.79 8.88
CA GLU A 41 -11.10 -4.76 9.47
C GLU A 41 -11.06 -4.74 11.00
N SER A 42 -9.90 -4.44 11.59
CA SER A 42 -9.78 -4.30 13.04
C SER A 42 -8.65 -3.35 13.38
N SER A 43 -8.96 -2.39 14.24
CA SER A 43 -8.03 -1.42 14.79
C SER A 43 -8.26 -1.35 16.29
N ALA A 44 -7.48 -2.11 17.05
CA ALA A 44 -7.37 -1.87 18.49
C ALA A 44 -6.35 -0.74 18.73
N VAL A 45 -6.61 0.10 19.74
CA VAL A 45 -5.69 1.17 20.14
C VAL A 45 -4.35 0.51 20.49
N ASN A 46 -3.27 0.97 19.85
CA ASN A 46 -1.91 0.47 20.06
C ASN A 46 -1.58 -0.91 19.46
N GLU A 47 -2.46 -1.48 18.64
CA GLU A 47 -2.16 -2.73 17.91
C GLU A 47 -2.03 -2.48 16.39
N PRO A 48 -1.23 -3.31 15.69
CA PRO A 48 -1.17 -3.27 14.24
C PRO A 48 -2.56 -3.49 13.65
N SER A 49 -3.01 -2.55 12.82
CA SER A 49 -4.31 -2.65 12.18
C SER A 49 -4.21 -3.55 10.95
N PHE A 50 -5.21 -4.42 10.78
CA PHE A 50 -5.34 -5.26 9.60
C PHE A 50 -6.21 -4.56 8.56
N TRP A 51 -5.65 -4.38 7.37
CA TRP A 51 -6.29 -3.73 6.24
C TRP A 51 -6.51 -4.73 5.12
N THR A 52 -7.68 -4.68 4.51
CA THR A 52 -7.99 -5.51 3.34
C THR A 52 -8.48 -4.69 2.17
N ALA A 53 -8.13 -5.12 0.96
CA ALA A 53 -8.68 -4.61 -0.28
C ALA A 53 -9.16 -5.77 -1.15
N GLU A 54 -10.36 -5.62 -1.69
CA GLU A 54 -10.97 -6.59 -2.59
C GLU A 54 -11.06 -5.99 -3.98
N VAL A 55 -10.55 -6.71 -4.98
CA VAL A 55 -10.60 -6.30 -6.38
C VAL A 55 -11.10 -7.44 -7.24
N LEU A 56 -12.05 -7.13 -8.12
CA LEU A 56 -12.53 -8.06 -9.11
C LEU A 56 -11.65 -7.97 -10.36
N LEU A 57 -10.76 -8.93 -10.54
CA LEU A 57 -9.93 -9.02 -11.74
C LEU A 57 -10.75 -9.57 -12.90
N GLN A 58 -10.79 -8.83 -14.01
CA GLN A 58 -11.43 -9.29 -15.24
C GLN A 58 -10.53 -10.30 -15.95
N GLU A 59 -11.13 -11.28 -16.62
CA GLU A 59 -10.40 -12.26 -17.41
C GLU A 59 -9.76 -11.60 -18.64
N PRO A 60 -8.55 -12.03 -19.07
CA PRO A 60 -7.79 -13.20 -18.59
C PRO A 60 -7.01 -12.90 -17.30
N SER A 61 -7.34 -13.62 -16.21
CA SER A 61 -6.67 -13.45 -14.91
C SER A 61 -5.39 -14.29 -14.76
N ARG A 62 -4.94 -14.92 -15.85
CA ARG A 62 -3.74 -15.79 -15.88
C ARG A 62 -2.45 -15.03 -16.19
N GLU A 63 -2.53 -13.75 -16.50
CA GLU A 63 -1.35 -12.93 -16.72
C GLU A 63 -0.73 -12.52 -15.39
N THR A 64 0.59 -12.65 -15.27
CA THR A 64 1.35 -12.13 -14.14
C THR A 64 1.21 -10.61 -14.13
N PHE A 65 0.76 -10.05 -13.01
CA PHE A 65 0.64 -8.61 -12.82
C PHE A 65 1.40 -8.17 -11.57
N TRP A 66 1.76 -6.90 -11.54
CA TRP A 66 2.45 -6.29 -10.41
C TRP A 66 1.51 -5.40 -9.63
N PHE A 67 1.69 -5.40 -8.31
CA PHE A 67 1.01 -4.50 -7.40
C PHE A 67 1.98 -4.05 -6.32
N LYS A 68 1.66 -2.91 -5.72
CA LYS A 68 2.44 -2.29 -4.66
C LYS A 68 1.48 -1.56 -3.72
N PHE A 69 1.81 -1.59 -2.43
CA PHE A 69 1.06 -0.83 -1.44
C PHE A 69 1.57 0.60 -1.38
N ALA A 70 0.66 1.52 -1.13
CA ALA A 70 0.94 2.91 -0.85
C ALA A 70 0.13 3.35 0.36
N LYS A 71 0.57 4.39 1.05
CA LYS A 71 -0.15 5.02 2.14
C LYS A 71 -0.32 6.50 1.85
N LYS A 72 -1.52 7.02 2.04
CA LYS A 72 -1.80 8.45 1.90
C LYS A 72 -1.72 9.09 3.28
N ILE A 73 -0.82 10.06 3.40
CA ILE A 73 -0.60 10.84 4.61
C ILE A 73 -0.78 12.32 4.26
N ARG A 74 -1.79 12.97 4.85
CA ARG A 74 -2.08 14.41 4.64
C ARG A 74 -2.16 14.81 3.16
N GLY A 75 -2.70 13.93 2.31
CA GLY A 75 -2.81 14.17 0.87
C GLY A 75 -1.65 13.65 0.02
N ASN A 76 -0.50 13.30 0.63
CA ASN A 76 0.67 12.78 -0.08
C ASN A 76 0.67 11.25 -0.12
N PHE A 77 0.94 10.67 -1.29
CA PHE A 77 1.08 9.22 -1.45
C PHE A 77 2.53 8.79 -1.21
N ILE A 78 2.72 7.93 -0.21
CA ILE A 78 4.01 7.32 0.14
C ILE A 78 3.92 5.84 -0.22
N TRP A 79 4.77 5.38 -1.13
CA TRP A 79 4.81 3.99 -1.52
C TRP A 79 5.55 3.14 -0.49
N GLU A 80 5.08 1.91 -0.28
CA GLU A 80 5.78 0.92 0.54
C GLU A 80 7.19 0.70 -0.04
N GLY A 81 8.21 0.77 0.81
CA GLY A 81 9.60 0.58 0.37
C GLY A 81 10.19 1.76 -0.40
N THR A 82 9.91 3.02 0.00
CA THR A 82 10.84 4.12 -0.32
C THR A 82 12.19 3.89 0.35
N ALA A 83 13.00 3.06 -0.29
CA ALA A 83 14.30 3.52 -0.70
C ALA A 83 14.50 3.11 -2.16
N HIS A 84 14.21 4.04 -3.08
CA HIS A 84 15.17 4.21 -4.16
C HIS A 84 16.46 4.65 -3.47
N CYS A 85 17.30 3.69 -3.06
CA CYS A 85 18.67 3.92 -2.59
C CYS A 85 19.51 4.44 -3.76
N HIS A 86 19.26 5.68 -4.17
CA HIS A 86 20.13 6.40 -5.08
C HIS A 86 20.37 7.80 -4.50
N CYS A 87 20.98 7.82 -3.31
CA CYS A 87 22.02 8.78 -3.00
C CYS A 87 23.03 8.13 -2.05
N ARG A 88 24.28 8.28 -2.46
CA ARG A 88 25.48 7.61 -2.00
C ARG A 88 26.09 8.46 -0.89
N LEU A 89 26.50 7.78 0.19
CA LEU A 89 27.50 8.12 1.22
C LEU A 89 27.00 8.35 2.65
N PRO A 90 27.82 7.88 3.61
CA PRO A 90 27.41 7.53 4.96
C PRO A 90 27.50 8.75 5.85
N LEU A 91 26.71 8.79 6.90
CA LEU A 91 27.15 9.16 8.23
C LEU A 91 26.03 8.74 9.16
N GLY A 92 26.39 7.90 10.12
CA GLY A 92 25.45 7.20 10.97
C GLY A 92 24.55 8.15 11.73
N LEU A 93 23.29 7.76 11.85
CA LEU A 93 22.46 8.18 12.96
C LEU A 93 21.73 6.95 13.49
N ASN A 94 22.11 6.63 14.72
CA ASN A 94 21.48 5.63 15.57
C ASN A 94 20.00 5.95 15.74
N TRP A 95 19.19 4.90 15.65
CA TRP A 95 17.80 4.90 16.10
C TRP A 95 17.79 4.75 17.63
N HIS A 96 17.14 5.69 18.32
CA HIS A 96 16.72 5.57 19.72
C HIS A 96 15.23 5.88 19.78
#